data_AF-A0A6M1RP73-F1
#
_entry.id   AF-A0A6M1RP73-F1
#
_cell.length_a   1.000
_cell.length_b   1.000
_cell.length_c   1.000
_cell.angle_alpha   90.00
_cell.angle_beta   90.00
_cell.angle_gamma   90.00
#
_symmetry.space_group_name_H-M   'P 1'
#
loop_
_entity.id
_entity.type
_entity.pdbx_description
1 polymer ?
#
loop_
_entity_poly.entity_id
_entity_poly.type
_entity_poly.pdbx_seq_one_letter_code
_entity_poly.pdbx_strand_id
1 'polypeptide(L)'
;MNVWEAYEELKSSLGPEASQKVAMVLDALIQEHVRTSVREALDPVQRTLQQLAEEQVRTERLFQQVDQQLAELGVAQNRTEALVREVVEAQKRTDARFEELAGAQRQTEALFRELAEAQRQTEARFRELAEARRETAARFRELAEAQKRTEVRLEELAGAQKRTEARLEELTVRVGELAEAQKRTEARLETLALRVDELAEAQKRTETRVEELAEAQRRTEMRLGELAEAQKRTEVRLEELAEAQKRTEVRLEELADAQKRTEVRLGELAEAQKRTEVRLEELAEAQKRTEVRLEELAEAQKRTEVRLEELAEAQKSTEVRLEELAEAQRHTEARLDETNRQLGGLAMTLGYTLENRAYQALPPLLEREHGVRLVERLRRGFLTDVEGSALEVNILGRAERGGQPIWVVGECKAQLSCNDVDRFLRRRVKRLEPVLGRVFPVMVAHMISAPEVLDYARGEGVAVYLSFQFEG
;
A
#
# COMPACT_ATOMS: atom_id res chain seq x y z
N MET A 1 -238.30 -123.47 94.38
CA MET A 1 -239.63 -123.79 93.83
C MET A 1 -239.50 -125.13 93.15
N ASN A 2 -240.22 -126.11 93.65
CA ASN A 2 -239.91 -127.48 93.34
C ASN A 2 -240.47 -127.79 91.94
N VAL A 3 -239.60 -128.32 91.06
CA VAL A 3 -239.85 -128.65 89.64
C VAL A 3 -241.09 -129.55 89.46
N TRP A 4 -241.55 -130.12 90.57
CA TRP A 4 -242.78 -130.89 90.68
C TRP A 4 -244.08 -130.08 90.66
N GLU A 5 -244.09 -128.90 91.26
CA GLU A 5 -245.32 -128.11 91.35
C GLU A 5 -245.69 -127.51 89.99
N ALA A 6 -244.72 -126.99 89.24
CA ALA A 6 -244.96 -126.49 87.88
C ALA A 6 -245.38 -127.59 86.90
N TYR A 7 -244.98 -128.86 87.13
CA TYR A 7 -245.34 -130.00 86.29
C TYR A 7 -246.84 -130.35 86.38
N GLU A 8 -247.48 -130.08 87.53
CA GLU A 8 -248.91 -130.28 87.73
C GLU A 8 -249.76 -129.23 86.99
N GLU A 9 -249.36 -127.97 87.02
CA GLU A 9 -250.14 -126.89 86.39
C GLU A 9 -250.23 -127.06 84.86
N LEU A 10 -249.12 -127.49 84.24
CA LEU A 10 -249.07 -127.78 82.80
C LEU A 10 -249.99 -128.94 82.42
N LYS A 11 -250.13 -129.95 83.27
CA LYS A 11 -250.93 -131.16 82.98
C LYS A 11 -252.41 -130.86 82.76
N SER A 12 -252.89 -129.70 83.21
CA SER A 12 -254.31 -129.33 83.12
C SER A 12 -254.72 -128.77 81.75
N SER A 13 -253.91 -127.88 81.18
CA SER A 13 -254.25 -127.19 79.92
C SER A 13 -253.98 -128.05 78.69
N LEU A 14 -253.18 -129.10 78.86
CA LEU A 14 -252.59 -129.85 77.77
C LEU A 14 -253.30 -131.21 77.67
N GLY A 15 -254.13 -131.36 76.64
CA GLY A 15 -254.75 -132.64 76.28
C GLY A 15 -253.72 -133.77 76.14
N PRO A 16 -254.18 -135.03 76.11
CA PRO A 16 -253.39 -136.21 76.47
C PRO A 16 -252.08 -136.41 75.71
N GLU A 17 -252.03 -136.09 74.40
CA GLU A 17 -250.84 -136.29 73.56
C GLU A 17 -249.69 -135.33 73.93
N ALA A 18 -250.02 -134.19 74.53
CA ALA A 18 -249.01 -133.22 74.93
C ALA A 18 -248.36 -133.58 76.28
N SER A 19 -249.13 -134.06 77.27
CA SER A 19 -248.58 -134.31 78.62
C SER A 19 -247.54 -135.42 78.67
N GLN A 20 -247.54 -136.35 77.73
CA GLN A 20 -246.62 -137.50 77.78
C GLN A 20 -245.16 -137.13 77.45
N LYS A 21 -244.92 -136.13 76.57
CA LYS A 21 -243.56 -135.68 76.21
C LYS A 21 -242.85 -134.95 77.34
N VAL A 22 -243.62 -134.21 78.15
CA VAL A 22 -243.05 -133.42 79.24
C VAL A 22 -242.43 -134.34 80.30
N ALA A 23 -243.05 -135.49 80.59
CA ALA A 23 -242.56 -136.47 81.55
C ALA A 23 -241.16 -137.02 81.20
N MET A 24 -240.91 -137.33 79.92
CA MET A 24 -239.64 -137.91 79.48
C MET A 24 -238.45 -136.93 79.52
N VAL A 25 -238.70 -135.63 79.34
CA VAL A 25 -237.62 -134.62 79.37
C VAL A 25 -237.09 -134.43 80.79
N LEU A 26 -237.96 -134.64 81.80
CA LEU A 26 -237.61 -134.41 83.20
C LEU A 26 -236.80 -135.56 83.82
N ASP A 27 -237.11 -136.82 83.55
CA ASP A 27 -236.36 -137.95 84.13
C ASP A 27 -234.90 -138.01 83.59
N ALA A 28 -234.67 -137.54 82.36
CA ALA A 28 -233.33 -137.43 81.76
C ALA A 28 -232.45 -136.33 82.40
N LEU A 29 -233.05 -135.27 82.96
CA LEU A 29 -232.30 -134.19 83.63
C LEU A 29 -231.66 -134.64 84.96
N ILE A 30 -232.26 -135.62 85.65
CA ILE A 30 -231.85 -136.02 87.01
C ILE A 30 -230.62 -136.93 86.99
N GLN A 31 -230.52 -137.87 86.06
CA GLN A 31 -229.39 -138.83 86.00
C GLN A 31 -228.08 -138.19 85.48
N GLU A 32 -228.12 -137.09 84.71
CA GLU A 32 -226.92 -136.40 84.18
C GLU A 32 -226.15 -135.60 85.26
N HIS A 33 -226.81 -135.25 86.37
CA HIS A 33 -226.24 -134.45 87.44
C HIS A 33 -225.25 -135.21 88.34
N VAL A 34 -225.52 -136.49 88.67
CA VAL A 34 -224.67 -137.30 89.59
C VAL A 34 -223.33 -137.72 88.97
N ARG A 35 -223.24 -137.76 87.62
CA ARG A 35 -221.99 -138.11 86.91
C ARG A 35 -221.03 -136.93 86.72
N THR A 36 -221.49 -135.68 86.84
CA THR A 36 -220.67 -134.49 86.56
C THR A 36 -219.84 -134.04 87.76
N SER A 37 -220.29 -134.25 89.00
CA SER A 37 -219.54 -133.80 90.19
C SER A 37 -218.24 -134.58 90.49
N VAL A 38 -218.14 -135.88 90.17
CA VAL A 38 -216.88 -136.66 90.33
C VAL A 38 -215.81 -136.24 89.30
N ARG A 39 -216.22 -135.53 88.23
CA ARG A 39 -215.31 -134.93 87.25
C ARG A 39 -214.70 -133.59 87.74
N GLU A 40 -215.39 -132.88 88.63
CA GLU A 40 -214.92 -131.59 89.18
C GLU A 40 -213.77 -131.73 90.20
N ALA A 41 -213.61 -132.91 90.83
CA ALA A 41 -212.51 -133.17 91.77
C ALA A 41 -211.16 -133.49 91.09
N LEU A 42 -211.18 -133.87 89.81
CA LEU A 42 -209.99 -134.26 89.04
C LEU A 42 -209.46 -133.14 88.13
N ASP A 43 -210.33 -132.29 87.60
CA ASP A 43 -209.96 -131.14 86.74
C ASP A 43 -208.91 -130.18 87.35
N PRO A 44 -208.97 -129.81 88.65
CA PRO A 44 -208.01 -128.86 89.22
C PRO A 44 -206.57 -129.40 89.23
N VAL A 45 -206.39 -130.69 89.51
CA VAL A 45 -205.07 -131.35 89.56
C VAL A 45 -204.48 -131.46 88.15
N GLN A 46 -205.34 -131.72 87.16
CA GLN A 46 -204.95 -131.76 85.76
C GLN A 46 -204.50 -130.37 85.24
N ARG A 47 -205.12 -129.28 85.72
CA ARG A 47 -204.69 -127.90 85.41
C ARG A 47 -203.31 -127.55 85.96
N THR A 48 -202.99 -127.99 87.19
CA THR A 48 -201.66 -127.73 87.78
C THR A 48 -200.54 -128.46 87.04
N LEU A 49 -200.80 -129.66 86.52
CA LEU A 49 -199.83 -130.39 85.68
C LEU A 49 -199.65 -129.75 84.30
N GLN A 50 -200.72 -129.18 83.72
CA GLN A 50 -200.62 -128.38 82.49
C GLN A 50 -199.80 -127.10 82.69
N GLN A 51 -200.00 -126.37 83.78
CA GLN A 51 -199.23 -125.14 84.06
C GLN A 51 -197.73 -125.41 84.24
N LEU A 52 -197.36 -126.53 84.86
CA LEU A 52 -195.95 -126.89 85.05
C LEU A 52 -195.26 -127.22 83.71
N ALA A 53 -195.99 -127.87 82.79
CA ALA A 53 -195.50 -128.14 81.45
C ALA A 53 -195.34 -126.86 80.61
N GLU A 54 -196.25 -125.89 80.76
CA GLU A 54 -196.16 -124.59 80.09
C GLU A 54 -194.94 -123.77 80.56
N GLU A 55 -194.64 -123.77 81.86
CA GLU A 55 -193.47 -123.07 82.41
C GLU A 55 -192.13 -123.73 81.98
N GLN A 56 -192.11 -125.05 81.77
CA GLN A 56 -190.93 -125.75 81.25
C GLN A 56 -190.58 -125.29 79.82
N VAL A 57 -191.57 -125.18 78.94
CA VAL A 57 -191.41 -124.66 77.56
C VAL A 57 -190.96 -123.19 77.57
N ARG A 58 -191.44 -122.40 78.53
CA ARG A 58 -191.09 -120.98 78.67
C ARG A 58 -189.60 -120.78 79.01
N THR A 59 -189.08 -121.64 79.89
CA THR A 59 -187.68 -121.59 80.33
C THR A 59 -186.73 -121.98 79.19
N GLU A 60 -187.13 -122.95 78.38
CA GLU A 60 -186.36 -123.43 77.22
C GLU A 60 -186.25 -122.35 76.12
N ARG A 61 -187.30 -121.53 75.94
CA ARG A 61 -187.26 -120.37 75.02
C ARG A 61 -186.31 -119.27 75.49
N LEU A 62 -186.20 -119.01 76.79
CA LEU A 62 -185.30 -117.99 77.33
C LEU A 62 -183.82 -118.37 77.13
N PHE A 63 -183.48 -119.66 77.27
CA PHE A 63 -182.13 -120.16 76.98
C PHE A 63 -181.73 -119.95 75.52
N GLN A 64 -182.64 -120.21 74.57
CA GLN A 64 -182.38 -119.96 73.15
C GLN A 64 -182.13 -118.48 72.83
N GLN A 65 -182.81 -117.54 73.53
CA GLN A 65 -182.55 -116.11 73.36
C GLN A 65 -181.16 -115.69 73.84
N VAL A 66 -180.67 -116.27 74.94
CA VAL A 66 -179.34 -115.96 75.49
C VAL A 66 -178.24 -116.46 74.56
N ASP A 67 -178.38 -117.66 73.99
CA ASP A 67 -177.43 -118.20 73.00
C ASP A 67 -177.37 -117.31 71.75
N GLN A 68 -178.51 -116.79 71.29
CA GLN A 68 -178.58 -115.89 70.13
C GLN A 68 -177.86 -114.55 70.41
N GLN A 69 -178.03 -113.97 71.60
CA GLN A 69 -177.35 -112.74 71.99
C GLN A 69 -175.83 -112.91 72.14
N LEU A 70 -175.36 -114.06 72.65
CA LEU A 70 -173.93 -114.34 72.76
C LEU A 70 -173.26 -114.47 71.38
N ALA A 71 -173.95 -115.05 70.41
CA ALA A 71 -173.45 -115.13 69.03
C ALA A 71 -173.30 -113.75 68.38
N GLU A 72 -174.25 -112.84 68.57
CA GLU A 72 -174.19 -111.46 68.05
C GLU A 72 -173.02 -110.66 68.64
N LEU A 73 -172.75 -110.84 69.94
CA LEU A 73 -171.64 -110.18 70.64
C LEU A 73 -170.27 -110.61 70.11
N GLY A 74 -170.11 -111.90 69.78
CA GLY A 74 -168.87 -112.41 69.16
C GLY A 74 -168.59 -111.81 67.78
N VAL A 75 -169.62 -111.58 66.97
CA VAL A 75 -169.48 -110.93 65.65
C VAL A 75 -169.10 -109.45 65.80
N ALA A 76 -169.70 -108.74 66.76
CA ALA A 76 -169.37 -107.35 67.05
C ALA A 76 -167.90 -107.20 67.50
N GLN A 77 -167.42 -108.10 68.37
CA GLN A 77 -166.06 -108.06 68.90
C GLN A 77 -165.00 -108.24 67.79
N ASN A 78 -165.22 -109.20 66.87
CA ASN A 78 -164.34 -109.41 65.71
C ASN A 78 -164.29 -108.21 64.76
N ARG A 79 -165.42 -107.50 64.58
CA ARG A 79 -165.46 -106.26 63.77
C ARG A 79 -164.62 -105.14 64.39
N THR A 80 -164.68 -104.95 65.71
CA THR A 80 -163.86 -103.94 66.39
C THR A 80 -162.37 -104.24 66.31
N GLU A 81 -161.95 -105.50 66.48
CA GLU A 81 -160.54 -105.86 66.35
C GLU A 81 -159.98 -105.61 64.94
N ALA A 82 -160.80 -105.82 63.89
CA ALA A 82 -160.41 -105.52 62.52
C ALA A 82 -160.18 -104.01 62.28
N LEU A 83 -161.09 -103.15 62.78
CA LEU A 83 -160.97 -101.69 62.67
C LEU A 83 -159.73 -101.15 63.41
N VAL A 84 -159.43 -101.68 64.60
CA VAL A 84 -158.24 -101.28 65.37
C VAL A 84 -156.96 -101.58 64.58
N ARG A 85 -156.88 -102.72 63.89
CA ARG A 85 -155.73 -103.05 63.03
C ARG A 85 -155.60 -102.09 61.85
N GLU A 86 -156.70 -101.72 61.22
CA GLU A 86 -156.71 -100.74 60.11
C GLU A 86 -156.20 -99.36 60.55
N VAL A 87 -156.61 -98.87 61.72
CA VAL A 87 -156.18 -97.57 62.25
C VAL A 87 -154.67 -97.55 62.53
N VAL A 88 -154.13 -98.63 63.10
CA VAL A 88 -152.69 -98.74 63.36
C VAL A 88 -151.87 -98.73 62.06
N GLU A 89 -152.34 -99.43 61.02
CA GLU A 89 -151.67 -99.42 59.71
C GLU A 89 -151.80 -98.06 59.00
N ALA A 90 -152.92 -97.35 59.16
CA ALA A 90 -153.08 -95.98 58.68
C ALA A 90 -152.09 -95.01 59.37
N GLN A 91 -151.91 -95.15 60.69
CA GLN A 91 -150.99 -94.33 61.48
C GLN A 91 -149.53 -94.50 61.03
N LYS A 92 -149.08 -95.75 60.78
CA LYS A 92 -147.73 -96.01 60.26
C LYS A 92 -147.48 -95.35 58.91
N ARG A 93 -148.49 -95.31 58.03
CA ARG A 93 -148.38 -94.65 56.71
C ARG A 93 -148.23 -93.13 56.83
N THR A 94 -148.88 -92.50 57.80
CA THR A 94 -148.74 -91.05 58.03
C THR A 94 -147.37 -90.70 58.61
N ASP A 95 -146.85 -91.50 59.55
CA ASP A 95 -145.53 -91.27 60.13
C ASP A 95 -144.43 -91.37 59.08
N ALA A 96 -144.53 -92.35 58.17
CA ALA A 96 -143.61 -92.47 57.04
C ALA A 96 -143.63 -91.25 56.10
N ARG A 97 -144.80 -90.66 55.83
CA ARG A 97 -144.93 -89.45 55.00
C ARG A 97 -144.32 -88.21 55.66
N PHE A 98 -144.40 -88.08 56.98
CA PHE A 98 -143.77 -86.97 57.69
C PHE A 98 -142.24 -87.05 57.62
N GLU A 99 -141.65 -88.24 57.73
CA GLU A 99 -140.22 -88.43 57.55
C GLU A 99 -139.75 -88.11 56.13
N GLU A 100 -140.50 -88.52 55.10
CA GLU A 100 -140.21 -88.13 53.70
C GLU A 100 -140.24 -86.61 53.49
N LEU A 101 -141.24 -85.92 54.05
CA LEU A 101 -141.35 -84.46 53.97
C LEU A 101 -140.20 -83.74 54.71
N ALA A 102 -139.81 -84.23 55.88
CA ALA A 102 -138.67 -83.69 56.62
C ALA A 102 -137.35 -83.89 55.84
N GLY A 103 -137.20 -85.02 55.16
CA GLY A 103 -136.09 -85.29 54.25
C GLY A 103 -136.04 -84.30 53.08
N ALA A 104 -137.17 -84.07 52.42
CA ALA A 104 -137.29 -83.12 51.31
C ALA A 104 -136.99 -81.67 51.75
N GLN A 105 -137.47 -81.24 52.93
CA GLN A 105 -137.15 -79.91 53.47
C GLN A 105 -135.64 -79.73 53.68
N ARG A 106 -134.95 -80.71 54.28
CA ARG A 106 -133.50 -80.63 54.48
C ARG A 106 -132.73 -80.53 53.16
N GLN A 107 -133.18 -81.22 52.10
CA GLN A 107 -132.57 -81.11 50.77
C GLN A 107 -132.77 -79.72 50.17
N THR A 108 -133.95 -79.13 50.28
CA THR A 108 -134.19 -77.76 49.78
C THR A 108 -133.33 -76.72 50.50
N GLU A 109 -133.17 -76.84 51.82
CA GLU A 109 -132.28 -75.95 52.58
C GLU A 109 -130.81 -76.10 52.16
N ALA A 110 -130.36 -77.31 51.85
CA ALA A 110 -129.01 -77.54 51.32
C ALA A 110 -128.80 -76.86 49.96
N LEU A 111 -129.75 -76.99 49.04
CA LEU A 111 -129.69 -76.34 47.72
C LEU A 111 -129.68 -74.81 47.81
N PHE A 112 -130.44 -74.22 48.74
CA PHE A 112 -130.40 -72.77 48.96
C PHE A 112 -129.04 -72.29 49.48
N ARG A 113 -128.37 -73.08 50.33
CA ARG A 113 -127.01 -72.75 50.80
C ARG A 113 -126.00 -72.81 49.66
N GLU A 114 -126.04 -73.86 48.84
CA GLU A 114 -125.18 -73.99 47.66
C GLU A 114 -125.38 -72.84 46.67
N LEU A 115 -126.63 -72.43 46.43
CA LEU A 115 -126.94 -71.30 45.55
C LEU A 115 -126.39 -69.97 46.10
N ALA A 116 -126.51 -69.74 47.41
CA ALA A 116 -125.98 -68.54 48.05
C ALA A 116 -124.44 -68.49 47.99
N GLU A 117 -123.77 -69.63 48.12
CA GLU A 117 -122.32 -69.73 47.96
C GLU A 117 -121.89 -69.47 46.50
N ALA A 118 -122.60 -70.03 45.52
CA ALA A 118 -122.35 -69.77 44.11
C ALA A 118 -122.55 -68.29 43.74
N GLN A 119 -123.59 -67.64 44.31
CA GLN A 119 -123.80 -66.20 44.14
C GLN A 119 -122.63 -65.38 44.70
N ARG A 120 -122.14 -65.69 45.91
CA ARG A 120 -120.97 -65.01 46.48
C ARG A 120 -119.71 -65.19 45.63
N GLN A 121 -119.47 -66.38 45.08
CA GLN A 121 -118.33 -66.63 44.21
C GLN A 121 -118.40 -65.85 42.89
N THR A 122 -119.59 -65.74 42.29
CA THR A 122 -119.76 -64.94 41.06
C THR A 122 -119.55 -63.45 41.33
N GLU A 123 -120.07 -62.92 42.43
CA GLU A 123 -119.80 -61.53 42.85
C GLU A 123 -118.31 -61.27 43.07
N ALA A 124 -117.59 -62.22 43.69
CA ALA A 124 -116.14 -62.12 43.86
C ALA A 124 -115.40 -62.07 42.51
N ARG A 125 -115.75 -62.95 41.55
CA ARG A 125 -115.16 -62.95 40.20
C ARG A 125 -115.43 -61.65 39.43
N PHE A 126 -116.62 -61.06 39.58
CA PHE A 126 -116.92 -59.77 38.97
C PHE A 126 -116.07 -58.63 39.54
N ARG A 127 -115.76 -58.65 40.85
CA ARG A 127 -114.86 -57.68 41.48
C ARG A 127 -113.43 -57.81 40.95
N GLU A 128 -112.91 -59.03 40.89
CA GLU A 128 -111.58 -59.31 40.34
C GLU A 128 -111.46 -58.85 38.88
N LEU A 129 -112.49 -59.12 38.06
CA LEU A 129 -112.52 -58.67 36.66
C LEU A 129 -112.56 -57.14 36.55
N ALA A 130 -113.29 -56.46 37.44
CA ALA A 130 -113.34 -55.00 37.46
C ALA A 130 -111.99 -54.38 37.85
N GLU A 131 -111.26 -54.99 38.77
CA GLU A 131 -109.90 -54.58 39.16
C GLU A 131 -108.91 -54.80 38.02
N ALA A 132 -108.89 -55.98 37.39
CA ALA A 132 -108.05 -56.25 36.22
C ALA A 132 -108.33 -55.28 35.06
N ARG A 133 -109.60 -54.91 34.84
CA ARG A 133 -109.98 -53.89 33.84
C ARG A 133 -109.46 -52.50 34.20
N ARG A 134 -109.38 -52.13 35.48
CA ARG A 134 -108.79 -50.85 35.92
C ARG A 134 -107.28 -50.84 35.74
N GLU A 135 -106.59 -51.92 36.09
CA GLU A 135 -105.14 -52.04 35.90
C GLU A 135 -104.74 -51.98 34.43
N THR A 136 -105.45 -52.70 33.56
CA THR A 136 -105.21 -52.62 32.11
C THR A 136 -105.44 -51.21 31.57
N ALA A 137 -106.50 -50.53 32.01
CA ALA A 137 -106.74 -49.13 31.65
C ALA A 137 -105.66 -48.16 32.18
N ALA A 138 -104.99 -48.49 33.29
CA ALA A 138 -103.84 -47.73 33.79
C ALA A 138 -102.60 -47.98 32.91
N ARG A 139 -102.31 -49.24 32.55
CA ARG A 139 -101.20 -49.59 31.65
C ARG A 139 -101.32 -48.95 30.26
N PHE A 140 -102.54 -48.88 29.71
CA PHE A 140 -102.77 -48.16 28.44
C PHE A 140 -102.48 -46.67 28.55
N ARG A 141 -102.77 -46.03 29.70
CA ARG A 141 -102.43 -44.63 29.94
C ARG A 141 -100.92 -44.42 30.03
N GLU A 142 -100.22 -45.28 30.77
CA GLU A 142 -98.76 -45.24 30.85
C GLU A 142 -98.09 -45.43 29.49
N LEU A 143 -98.60 -46.37 28.68
CA LEU A 143 -98.11 -46.57 27.31
C LEU A 143 -98.35 -45.36 26.41
N ALA A 144 -99.52 -44.71 26.51
CA ALA A 144 -99.81 -43.49 25.76
C ALA A 144 -98.88 -42.34 26.16
N GLU A 145 -98.60 -42.19 27.46
CA GLU A 145 -97.65 -41.19 27.95
C GLU A 145 -96.21 -41.51 27.51
N ALA A 146 -95.80 -42.78 27.54
CA ALA A 146 -94.50 -43.21 27.05
C ALA A 146 -94.37 -42.96 25.53
N GLN A 147 -95.41 -43.24 24.75
CA GLN A 147 -95.46 -42.97 23.32
C GLN A 147 -95.30 -41.47 23.04
N LYS A 148 -96.03 -40.62 23.76
CA LYS A 148 -95.90 -39.16 23.63
C LYS A 148 -94.49 -38.67 23.96
N ARG A 149 -93.83 -39.24 24.99
CA ARG A 149 -92.43 -38.93 25.32
C ARG A 149 -91.46 -39.37 24.22
N THR A 150 -91.71 -40.52 23.58
CA THR A 150 -90.88 -40.97 22.46
C THR A 150 -91.06 -40.10 21.22
N GLU A 151 -92.27 -39.63 20.93
CA GLU A 151 -92.54 -38.70 19.83
C GLU A 151 -91.76 -37.39 20.03
N VAL A 152 -91.80 -36.80 21.23
CA VAL A 152 -91.01 -35.60 21.55
C VAL A 152 -89.51 -35.83 21.37
N ARG A 153 -88.97 -36.97 21.83
CA ARG A 153 -87.55 -37.31 21.65
C ARG A 153 -87.17 -37.48 20.19
N LEU A 154 -88.06 -38.04 19.37
CA LEU A 154 -87.84 -38.18 17.93
C LEU A 154 -87.81 -36.81 17.23
N GLU A 155 -88.67 -35.89 17.63
CA GLU A 155 -88.64 -34.50 17.13
C GLU A 155 -87.34 -33.78 17.54
N GLU A 156 -86.90 -33.94 18.79
CA GLU A 156 -85.63 -33.38 19.27
C GLU A 156 -84.43 -33.94 18.51
N LEU A 157 -84.40 -35.26 18.25
CA LEU A 157 -83.36 -35.91 17.46
C LEU A 157 -83.39 -35.44 16.00
N ALA A 158 -84.55 -35.32 15.38
CA ALA A 158 -84.68 -34.76 14.03
C ALA A 158 -84.17 -33.32 13.97
N GLY A 159 -84.48 -32.50 14.99
CA GLY A 159 -83.97 -31.14 15.12
C GLY A 159 -82.45 -31.08 15.37
N ALA A 160 -81.89 -32.04 16.10
CA ALA A 160 -80.44 -32.18 16.26
C ALA A 160 -79.75 -32.60 14.96
N GLN A 161 -80.35 -33.54 14.22
CA GLN A 161 -79.84 -34.00 12.93
C GLN A 161 -79.80 -32.87 11.90
N LYS A 162 -80.87 -32.08 11.76
CA LYS A 162 -80.88 -30.89 10.89
C LYS A 162 -79.79 -29.88 11.25
N ARG A 163 -79.55 -29.66 12.55
CA ARG A 163 -78.46 -28.78 13.02
C ARG A 163 -77.09 -29.33 12.68
N THR A 164 -76.89 -30.65 12.75
CA THR A 164 -75.62 -31.26 12.33
C THR A 164 -75.42 -31.20 10.82
N GLU A 165 -76.46 -31.42 10.03
CA GLU A 165 -76.42 -31.28 8.57
C GLU A 165 -76.03 -29.84 8.18
N ALA A 166 -76.69 -28.83 8.75
CA ALA A 166 -76.34 -27.43 8.51
C ALA A 166 -74.89 -27.09 8.91
N ARG A 167 -74.40 -27.63 10.04
CA ARG A 167 -72.99 -27.45 10.45
C ARG A 167 -72.01 -28.13 9.51
N LEU A 168 -72.36 -29.30 8.96
CA LEU A 168 -71.53 -29.99 7.99
C LEU A 168 -71.46 -29.21 6.68
N GLU A 169 -72.57 -28.65 6.20
CA GLU A 169 -72.58 -27.77 5.03
C GLU A 169 -71.71 -26.53 5.23
N GLU A 170 -71.83 -25.85 6.39
CA GLU A 170 -70.97 -24.72 6.74
C GLU A 170 -69.49 -25.11 6.80
N LEU A 171 -69.19 -26.29 7.35
CA LEU A 171 -67.82 -26.83 7.39
C LEU A 171 -67.29 -27.10 5.97
N THR A 172 -68.12 -27.66 5.08
CA THR A 172 -67.75 -27.90 3.68
C THR A 172 -67.41 -26.59 2.97
N VAL A 173 -68.18 -25.52 3.20
CA VAL A 173 -67.89 -24.19 2.65
C VAL A 173 -66.54 -23.67 3.18
N ARG A 174 -66.31 -23.72 4.50
CA ARG A 174 -65.03 -23.28 5.09
C ARG A 174 -63.83 -24.05 4.58
N VAL A 175 -63.96 -25.37 4.39
CA VAL A 175 -62.89 -26.20 3.81
C VAL A 175 -62.63 -25.79 2.37
N GLY A 176 -63.66 -25.48 1.58
CA GLY A 176 -63.51 -24.93 0.23
C GLY A 176 -62.78 -23.58 0.21
N GLU A 177 -63.13 -22.66 1.11
CA GLU A 177 -62.46 -21.37 1.25
C GLU A 177 -60.99 -21.52 1.65
N LEU A 178 -60.68 -22.45 2.55
CA LEU A 178 -59.30 -22.76 2.96
C LEU A 178 -58.50 -23.37 1.80
N ALA A 179 -59.09 -24.25 0.99
CA ALA A 179 -58.43 -24.81 -0.19
C ALA A 179 -58.10 -23.73 -1.23
N GLU A 180 -59.02 -22.78 -1.46
CA GLU A 180 -58.78 -21.62 -2.33
C GLU A 180 -57.72 -20.68 -1.77
N ALA A 181 -57.74 -20.42 -0.45
CA ALA A 181 -56.70 -19.65 0.21
C ALA A 181 -55.33 -20.32 0.07
N GLN A 182 -55.26 -21.65 0.22
CA GLN A 182 -54.05 -22.43 0.05
C GLN A 182 -53.51 -22.36 -1.39
N LYS A 183 -54.36 -22.51 -2.40
CA LYS A 183 -53.99 -22.30 -3.82
C LYS A 183 -53.40 -20.91 -4.06
N ARG A 184 -54.02 -19.87 -3.50
CA ARG A 184 -53.52 -18.49 -3.63
C ARG A 184 -52.15 -18.32 -2.97
N THR A 185 -51.91 -18.97 -1.83
CA THR A 185 -50.59 -18.94 -1.19
C THR A 185 -49.54 -19.69 -1.99
N GLU A 186 -49.88 -20.85 -2.56
CA GLU A 186 -48.98 -21.61 -3.43
C GLU A 186 -48.58 -20.79 -4.67
N ALA A 187 -49.54 -20.14 -5.34
CA ALA A 187 -49.25 -19.27 -6.48
C ALA A 187 -48.36 -18.06 -6.12
N ARG A 188 -48.54 -17.49 -4.91
CA ARG A 188 -47.67 -16.42 -4.40
C ARG A 188 -46.26 -16.92 -4.10
N LEU A 189 -46.12 -18.13 -3.58
CA LEU A 189 -44.81 -18.74 -3.32
C LEU A 189 -44.07 -19.04 -4.62
N GLU A 190 -44.75 -19.52 -5.66
CA GLU A 190 -44.17 -19.67 -7.01
C GLU A 190 -43.68 -18.33 -7.57
N THR A 191 -44.50 -17.29 -7.47
CA THR A 191 -44.11 -15.94 -7.91
C THR A 191 -42.91 -15.41 -7.12
N LEU A 192 -42.88 -15.69 -5.81
CA LEU A 192 -41.76 -15.29 -4.95
C LEU A 192 -40.48 -16.04 -5.34
N ALA A 193 -40.57 -17.35 -5.62
CA ALA A 193 -39.44 -18.16 -6.06
C ALA A 193 -38.83 -17.60 -7.35
N LEU A 194 -39.66 -17.29 -8.35
CA LEU A 194 -39.20 -16.67 -9.60
C LEU A 194 -38.48 -15.34 -9.35
N ARG A 195 -39.00 -14.48 -8.45
CA ARG A 195 -38.36 -13.21 -8.10
C ARG A 195 -37.03 -13.40 -7.38
N VAL A 196 -36.90 -14.43 -6.55
CA VAL A 196 -35.65 -14.77 -5.88
C VAL A 196 -34.61 -15.22 -6.91
N ASP A 197 -35.00 -16.03 -7.89
CA ASP A 197 -34.11 -16.45 -8.98
C ASP A 197 -33.67 -15.26 -9.85
N GLU A 198 -34.60 -14.37 -10.20
CA GLU A 198 -34.27 -13.12 -10.92
C GLU A 198 -33.31 -12.23 -10.13
N LEU A 199 -33.50 -12.11 -8.82
CA LEU A 199 -32.60 -11.37 -7.93
C LEU A 199 -31.22 -12.03 -7.85
N ALA A 200 -31.15 -13.36 -7.79
CA ALA A 200 -29.89 -14.09 -7.79
C ALA A 200 -29.12 -13.90 -9.10
N GLU A 201 -29.80 -13.93 -10.26
CA GLU A 201 -29.19 -13.60 -11.54
C GLU A 201 -28.72 -12.15 -11.60
N ALA A 202 -29.54 -11.20 -11.14
CA ALA A 202 -29.18 -9.80 -11.10
C ALA A 202 -27.95 -9.58 -10.21
N GLN A 203 -27.89 -10.23 -9.05
CA GLN A 203 -26.76 -10.21 -8.14
C GLN A 203 -25.49 -10.72 -8.82
N LYS A 204 -25.57 -11.86 -9.52
CA LYS A 204 -24.44 -12.43 -10.27
C LYS A 204 -23.92 -11.47 -11.35
N ARG A 205 -24.83 -10.80 -12.09
CA ARG A 205 -24.46 -9.78 -13.09
C ARG A 205 -23.81 -8.54 -12.46
N THR A 206 -24.23 -8.14 -11.27
CA THR A 206 -23.54 -7.08 -10.53
C THR A 206 -22.17 -7.50 -10.05
N GLU A 207 -22.01 -8.75 -9.60
CA GLU A 207 -20.71 -9.30 -9.16
C GLU A 207 -19.70 -9.26 -10.30
N THR A 208 -20.09 -9.75 -11.49
CA THR A 208 -19.22 -9.70 -12.68
C THR A 208 -18.86 -8.27 -13.08
N ARG A 209 -19.80 -7.32 -12.99
CA ARG A 209 -19.51 -5.90 -13.28
C ARG A 209 -18.55 -5.28 -12.27
N VAL A 210 -18.64 -5.67 -11.01
CA VAL A 210 -17.70 -5.20 -9.97
C VAL A 210 -16.30 -5.76 -10.23
N GLU A 211 -16.18 -7.02 -10.64
CA GLU A 211 -14.90 -7.61 -11.04
C GLU A 211 -14.29 -6.89 -12.26
N GLU A 212 -15.09 -6.64 -13.31
CA GLU A 212 -14.65 -5.88 -14.50
C GLU A 212 -14.18 -4.46 -14.14
N LEU A 213 -14.91 -3.77 -13.25
CA LEU A 213 -14.51 -2.44 -12.76
C LEU A 213 -13.22 -2.49 -11.95
N ALA A 214 -13.03 -3.52 -11.12
CA ALA A 214 -11.80 -3.71 -10.36
C ALA A 214 -10.60 -3.95 -11.29
N GLU A 215 -10.77 -4.73 -12.36
CA GLU A 215 -9.73 -4.93 -13.37
C GLU A 215 -9.42 -3.64 -14.15
N ALA A 216 -10.45 -2.88 -14.55
CA ALA A 216 -10.28 -1.60 -15.21
C ALA A 216 -9.54 -0.60 -14.31
N GLN A 217 -9.87 -0.56 -13.02
CA GLN A 217 -9.18 0.27 -12.03
C GLN A 217 -7.70 -0.11 -11.93
N ARG A 218 -7.37 -1.41 -11.78
CA ARG A 218 -5.97 -1.88 -11.75
C ARG A 218 -5.19 -1.49 -13.01
N ARG A 219 -5.79 -1.62 -14.19
CA ARG A 219 -5.16 -1.17 -15.45
C ARG A 219 -4.90 0.33 -15.45
N THR A 220 -5.80 1.11 -14.87
CA THR A 220 -5.67 2.56 -14.77
C THR A 220 -4.55 2.95 -13.80
N GLU A 221 -4.47 2.27 -12.66
CA GLU A 221 -3.38 2.44 -11.68
C GLU A 221 -2.01 2.12 -12.28
N MET A 222 -1.89 1.03 -13.06
CA MET A 222 -0.63 0.73 -13.76
C MET A 222 -0.24 1.82 -14.76
N ARG A 223 -1.19 2.31 -15.58
CA ARG A 223 -0.93 3.40 -16.54
C ARG A 223 -0.51 4.70 -15.85
N LEU A 224 -1.08 5.01 -14.69
CA LEU A 224 -0.66 6.15 -13.88
C LEU A 224 0.76 5.97 -13.34
N GLY A 225 1.13 4.76 -12.92
CA GLY A 225 2.50 4.41 -12.55
C GLY A 225 3.50 4.63 -13.70
N GLU A 226 3.19 4.11 -14.88
CA GLU A 226 4.01 4.29 -16.08
C GLU A 226 4.17 5.77 -16.47
N LEU A 227 3.07 6.55 -16.37
CA LEU A 227 3.10 7.99 -16.65
C LEU A 227 3.98 8.75 -15.64
N ALA A 228 3.91 8.38 -14.36
CA ALA A 228 4.74 8.98 -13.32
C ALA A 228 6.23 8.67 -13.53
N GLU A 229 6.58 7.45 -13.94
CA GLU A 229 7.96 7.11 -14.31
C GLU A 229 8.43 7.87 -15.55
N ALA A 230 7.57 7.98 -16.58
CA ALA A 230 7.87 8.76 -17.77
C ALA A 230 8.12 10.23 -17.40
N GLN A 231 7.27 10.81 -16.53
CA GLN A 231 7.43 12.18 -16.06
C GLN A 231 8.79 12.39 -15.36
N LYS A 232 9.16 11.50 -14.43
CA LYS A 232 10.49 11.56 -13.76
C LYS A 232 11.64 11.51 -14.76
N ARG A 233 11.55 10.66 -15.80
CA ARG A 233 12.58 10.60 -16.86
C ARG A 233 12.66 11.92 -17.64
N THR A 234 11.52 12.56 -17.92
CA THR A 234 11.52 13.89 -18.55
C THR A 234 12.11 14.96 -17.65
N GLU A 235 11.84 14.94 -16.34
CA GLU A 235 12.44 15.88 -15.38
C GLU A 235 13.96 15.76 -15.36
N VAL A 236 14.51 14.55 -15.29
CA VAL A 236 15.96 14.31 -15.38
C VAL A 236 16.54 14.82 -16.69
N ARG A 237 15.89 14.55 -17.83
CA ARG A 237 16.34 15.05 -19.14
C ARG A 237 16.34 16.57 -19.24
N LEU A 238 15.37 17.23 -18.60
CA LEU A 238 15.30 18.69 -18.55
C LEU A 238 16.44 19.27 -17.70
N GLU A 239 16.79 18.62 -16.59
CA GLU A 239 17.96 18.99 -15.78
C GLU A 239 19.26 18.84 -16.58
N GLU A 240 19.44 17.71 -17.28
CA GLU A 240 20.60 17.48 -18.15
C GLU A 240 20.71 18.53 -19.28
N LEU A 241 19.57 18.88 -19.91
CA LEU A 241 19.50 19.94 -20.92
C LEU A 241 19.87 21.31 -20.34
N ALA A 242 19.38 21.63 -19.15
CA ALA A 242 19.71 22.89 -18.47
C ALA A 242 21.21 22.98 -18.14
N GLU A 243 21.82 21.87 -17.69
CA GLU A 243 23.27 21.81 -17.46
C GLU A 243 24.06 21.94 -18.77
N ALA A 244 23.64 21.27 -19.83
CA ALA A 244 24.26 21.39 -21.15
C ALA A 244 24.17 22.82 -21.70
N GLN A 245 23.03 23.49 -21.50
CA GLN A 245 22.86 24.89 -21.85
C GLN A 245 23.83 25.79 -21.08
N LYS A 246 23.92 25.66 -19.75
CA LYS A 246 24.90 26.40 -18.93
C LYS A 246 26.34 26.22 -19.41
N ARG A 247 26.74 24.98 -19.72
CA ARG A 247 28.08 24.70 -20.29
C ARG A 247 28.28 25.38 -21.63
N THR A 248 27.24 25.47 -22.44
CA THR A 248 27.29 26.15 -23.75
C THR A 248 27.41 27.65 -23.58
N GLU A 249 26.68 28.25 -22.63
CA GLU A 249 26.80 29.67 -22.27
C GLU A 249 28.23 30.02 -21.84
N VAL A 250 28.83 29.23 -20.93
CA VAL A 250 30.24 29.44 -20.51
C VAL A 250 31.20 29.36 -21.69
N ARG A 251 31.03 28.37 -22.59
CA ARG A 251 31.89 28.27 -23.79
C ARG A 251 31.74 29.45 -24.74
N LEU A 252 30.54 30.01 -24.86
CA LEU A 252 30.31 31.20 -25.67
C LEU A 252 31.00 32.43 -25.06
N GLU A 253 30.98 32.58 -23.73
CA GLU A 253 31.73 33.63 -23.04
C GLU A 253 33.24 33.48 -23.25
N GLU A 254 33.79 32.27 -23.10
CA GLU A 254 35.21 32.00 -23.36
C GLU A 254 35.62 32.31 -24.81
N LEU A 255 34.77 31.95 -25.78
CA LEU A 255 34.99 32.28 -27.19
C LEU A 255 34.94 33.78 -27.45
N ALA A 256 34.00 34.50 -26.84
CA ALA A 256 33.92 35.95 -26.95
C ALA A 256 35.19 36.63 -26.40
N ASP A 257 35.72 36.15 -25.27
CA ASP A 257 36.96 36.68 -24.69
C ASP A 257 38.21 36.27 -25.47
N ALA A 258 38.23 35.09 -26.09
CA ALA A 258 39.28 34.70 -27.04
C ALA A 258 39.25 35.58 -28.31
N GLN A 259 38.06 35.91 -28.80
CA GLN A 259 37.89 36.81 -29.94
C GLN A 259 38.40 38.21 -29.60
N LYS A 260 38.00 38.81 -28.47
CA LYS A 260 38.52 40.11 -28.02
C LYS A 260 40.05 40.13 -27.94
N ARG A 261 40.67 39.09 -27.37
CA ARG A 261 42.14 38.96 -27.31
C ARG A 261 42.76 38.90 -28.70
N THR A 262 42.10 38.24 -29.64
CA THR A 262 42.55 38.17 -31.03
C THR A 262 42.46 39.52 -31.73
N GLU A 263 41.37 40.26 -31.52
CA GLU A 263 41.20 41.63 -32.03
C GLU A 263 42.29 42.58 -31.51
N VAL A 264 42.62 42.50 -30.21
CA VAL A 264 43.74 43.28 -29.63
C VAL A 264 45.07 42.93 -30.30
N ARG A 265 45.39 41.64 -30.45
CA ARG A 265 46.64 41.19 -31.11
C ARG A 265 46.72 41.63 -32.57
N LEU A 266 45.59 41.62 -33.29
CA LEU A 266 45.53 42.12 -34.67
C LEU A 266 45.79 43.63 -34.71
N GLY A 267 45.28 44.39 -33.74
CA GLY A 267 45.58 45.81 -33.57
C GLY A 267 47.08 46.06 -33.35
N GLU A 268 47.70 45.33 -32.41
CA GLU A 268 49.14 45.42 -32.13
C GLU A 268 50.00 45.06 -33.35
N LEU A 269 49.61 44.01 -34.09
CA LEU A 269 50.30 43.59 -35.31
C LEU A 269 50.20 44.67 -36.40
N ALA A 270 49.02 45.29 -36.57
CA ALA A 270 48.83 46.38 -37.51
C ALA A 270 49.69 47.61 -37.14
N GLU A 271 49.82 47.94 -35.86
CA GLU A 271 50.73 49.00 -35.41
C GLU A 271 52.20 48.64 -35.65
N ALA A 272 52.61 47.41 -35.36
CA ALA A 272 53.97 46.93 -35.63
C ALA A 272 54.29 46.96 -37.13
N GLN A 273 53.32 46.60 -37.98
CA GLN A 273 53.45 46.71 -39.44
C GLN A 273 53.65 48.17 -39.85
N LYS A 274 52.82 49.10 -39.38
CA LYS A 274 52.99 50.55 -39.66
C LYS A 274 54.37 51.06 -39.25
N ARG A 275 54.87 50.68 -38.07
CA ARG A 275 56.23 51.04 -37.62
C ARG A 275 57.31 50.46 -38.53
N THR A 276 57.08 49.26 -39.05
CA THR A 276 58.00 48.60 -39.98
C THR A 276 58.01 49.31 -41.33
N GLU A 277 56.84 49.71 -41.84
CA GLU A 277 56.71 50.51 -43.05
C GLU A 277 57.48 51.84 -42.94
N VAL A 278 57.31 52.59 -41.84
CA VAL A 278 58.07 53.83 -41.59
C VAL A 278 59.58 53.57 -41.55
N ARG A 279 60.04 52.51 -40.88
CA ARG A 279 61.48 52.17 -40.85
C ARG A 279 62.03 51.81 -42.23
N LEU A 280 61.23 51.16 -43.07
CA LEU A 280 61.63 50.85 -44.45
C LEU A 280 61.75 52.13 -45.28
N GLU A 281 60.85 53.10 -45.09
CA GLU A 281 60.96 54.43 -45.73
C GLU A 281 62.23 55.16 -45.27
N GLU A 282 62.51 55.20 -43.96
CA GLU A 282 63.73 55.80 -43.40
C GLU A 282 65.01 55.13 -43.93
N LEU A 283 65.02 53.80 -44.03
CA LEU A 283 66.15 53.04 -44.60
C LEU A 283 66.33 53.34 -46.09
N ALA A 284 65.23 53.45 -46.86
CA ALA A 284 65.28 53.81 -48.26
C ALA A 284 65.85 55.23 -48.45
N GLU A 285 65.47 56.19 -47.60
CA GLU A 285 66.07 57.53 -47.61
C GLU A 285 67.55 57.52 -47.22
N ALA A 286 67.94 56.76 -46.20
CA ALA A 286 69.32 56.62 -45.79
C ALA A 286 70.18 55.98 -46.90
N GLN A 287 69.64 54.98 -47.61
CA GLN A 287 70.29 54.39 -48.77
C GLN A 287 70.49 55.41 -49.89
N LYS A 288 69.45 56.18 -50.26
CA LYS A 288 69.59 57.27 -51.26
C LYS A 288 70.67 58.28 -50.86
N ARG A 289 70.72 58.69 -49.59
CA ARG A 289 71.78 59.60 -49.10
C ARG A 289 73.17 58.97 -49.20
N THR A 290 73.27 57.66 -48.97
CA THR A 290 74.53 56.93 -49.09
C THR A 290 74.97 56.82 -50.55
N GLU A 291 74.04 56.58 -51.47
CA GLU A 291 74.30 56.59 -52.93
C GLU A 291 74.84 57.95 -53.38
N VAL A 292 74.21 59.06 -52.97
CA VAL A 292 74.72 60.42 -53.27
C VAL A 292 76.13 60.64 -52.71
N ARG A 293 76.40 60.22 -51.46
CA ARG A 293 77.75 60.35 -50.88
C ARG A 293 78.80 59.51 -51.61
N LEU A 294 78.42 58.34 -52.12
CA LEU A 294 79.33 57.51 -52.91
C LEU A 294 79.64 58.17 -54.26
N GLU A 295 78.67 58.81 -54.90
CA GLU A 295 78.89 59.61 -56.11
C GLU A 295 79.84 60.80 -55.83
N GLU A 296 79.61 61.55 -54.75
CA GLU A 296 80.49 62.64 -54.33
C GLU A 296 81.93 62.17 -54.03
N LEU A 297 82.07 61.02 -53.36
CA LEU A 297 83.38 60.41 -53.10
C LEU A 297 84.07 59.96 -54.38
N ALA A 298 83.33 59.38 -55.33
CA ALA A 298 83.87 58.99 -56.62
C ALA A 298 84.35 60.22 -57.43
N GLU A 299 83.61 61.33 -57.38
CA GLU A 299 84.06 62.59 -57.98
C GLU A 299 85.30 63.17 -57.28
N ALA A 300 85.33 63.15 -55.95
CA ALA A 300 86.49 63.60 -55.17
C ALA A 300 87.73 62.73 -55.47
N GLN A 301 87.56 61.42 -55.62
CA GLN A 301 88.62 60.51 -56.03
C GLN A 301 89.13 60.87 -57.43
N LYS A 302 88.25 61.06 -58.43
CA LYS A 302 88.66 61.49 -59.78
C LYS A 302 89.44 62.81 -59.75
N ARG A 303 89.00 63.80 -58.95
CA ARG A 303 89.76 65.06 -58.78
C ARG A 303 91.12 64.83 -58.14
N THR A 304 91.21 63.88 -57.21
CA THR A 304 92.48 63.53 -56.55
C THR A 304 93.42 62.82 -57.53
N GLU A 305 92.92 61.93 -58.38
CA GLU A 305 93.68 61.30 -59.45
C GLU A 305 94.26 62.34 -60.42
N VAL A 306 93.45 63.29 -60.89
CA VAL A 306 93.94 64.41 -61.73
C VAL A 306 95.03 65.21 -61.02
N ARG A 307 94.85 65.56 -59.74
CA ARG A 307 95.89 66.28 -58.98
C ARG A 307 97.17 65.47 -58.79
N LEU A 308 97.07 64.15 -58.67
CA LEU A 308 98.25 63.28 -58.59
C LEU A 308 99.00 63.22 -59.92
N GLU A 309 98.29 63.22 -61.04
CA GLU A 309 98.91 63.35 -62.37
C GLU A 309 99.63 64.70 -62.53
N GLU A 310 98.97 65.81 -62.17
CA GLU A 310 99.59 67.14 -62.18
C GLU A 310 100.83 67.21 -61.27
N LEU A 311 100.77 66.61 -60.07
CA LEU A 311 101.91 66.52 -59.15
C LEU A 311 103.04 65.68 -59.73
N ALA A 312 102.74 64.57 -60.39
CA ALA A 312 103.74 63.73 -61.04
C ALA A 312 104.43 64.48 -62.19
N GLU A 313 103.70 65.25 -62.98
CA GLU A 313 104.28 66.11 -64.01
C GLU A 313 105.15 67.23 -63.41
N ALA A 314 104.68 67.88 -62.35
CA ALA A 314 105.46 68.89 -61.64
C ALA A 314 106.75 68.30 -61.05
N GLN A 315 106.69 67.09 -60.48
CA GLN A 315 107.86 66.39 -59.95
C GLN A 315 108.84 66.05 -61.07
N LYS A 316 108.37 65.55 -62.22
CA LYS A 316 109.22 65.30 -63.39
C LYS A 316 109.88 66.58 -63.91
N SER A 317 109.15 67.70 -63.95
CA SER A 317 109.75 69.00 -64.29
C SER A 317 110.79 69.46 -63.26
N THR A 318 110.60 69.11 -61.98
CA THR A 318 111.54 69.44 -60.91
C THR A 318 112.81 68.59 -61.01
N GLU A 319 112.70 67.31 -61.36
CA GLU A 319 113.85 66.42 -61.64
C GLU A 319 114.71 66.96 -62.78
N VAL A 320 114.09 67.38 -63.89
CA VAL A 320 114.82 67.99 -65.01
C VAL A 320 115.58 69.25 -64.56
N ARG A 321 114.93 70.13 -63.79
CA ARG A 321 115.59 71.33 -63.24
C ARG A 321 116.73 71.01 -62.28
N LEU A 322 116.61 69.92 -61.51
CA LEU A 322 117.68 69.46 -60.62
C LEU A 322 118.89 68.91 -61.40
N GLU A 323 118.67 68.22 -62.52
CA GLU A 323 119.75 67.82 -63.42
C GLU A 323 120.48 69.03 -64.00
N GLU A 324 119.74 70.03 -64.50
CA GLU A 324 120.33 71.29 -64.98
C GLU A 324 121.13 72.01 -63.89
N LEU A 325 120.62 72.04 -62.65
CA LEU A 325 121.32 72.63 -61.50
C LEU A 325 122.61 71.86 -61.16
N ALA A 326 122.56 70.53 -61.20
CA ALA A 326 123.73 69.68 -60.94
C ALA A 326 124.83 69.89 -61.99
N GLU A 327 124.47 70.08 -63.27
CA GLU A 327 125.43 70.44 -64.32
C GLU A 327 126.05 71.83 -64.09
N ALA A 328 125.22 72.83 -63.74
CA ALA A 328 125.71 74.16 -63.40
C ALA A 328 126.68 74.12 -62.21
N GLN A 329 126.41 73.29 -61.20
CA GLN A 329 127.26 73.13 -60.03
C GLN A 329 128.63 72.51 -60.38
N ARG A 330 128.69 71.47 -61.22
CA ARG A 330 129.95 70.91 -61.73
C ARG A 330 130.79 71.96 -62.46
N HIS A 331 130.13 72.86 -63.22
CA HIS A 331 130.82 73.95 -63.91
C HIS A 331 131.41 74.97 -62.92
N THR A 332 130.72 75.27 -61.82
CA THR A 332 131.27 76.16 -60.77
C THR A 332 132.44 75.54 -60.01
N GLU A 333 132.40 74.25 -59.70
CA GLU A 333 133.51 73.53 -59.06
C GLU A 333 134.78 73.56 -59.91
N ALA A 334 134.66 73.34 -61.22
CA ALA A 334 135.79 73.44 -62.15
C ALA A 334 136.45 74.83 -62.15
N ARG A 335 135.67 75.93 -62.06
CA ARG A 335 136.22 77.30 -61.97
C ARG A 335 136.92 77.56 -60.63
N LEU A 336 136.44 76.96 -59.54
CA LEU A 336 137.04 77.08 -58.21
C LEU A 336 138.43 76.42 -58.14
N ASP A 337 138.62 75.25 -58.75
CA ASP A 337 139.92 74.57 -58.82
C ASP A 337 140.98 75.36 -59.61
N GLU A 338 140.57 76.10 -60.64
CA GLU A 338 141.45 76.99 -61.40
C GLU A 338 141.87 78.23 -60.58
N THR A 339 140.95 78.78 -59.79
CA THR A 339 141.22 79.94 -58.92
C THR A 339 142.17 79.58 -57.77
N ASN A 340 142.05 78.38 -57.21
CA ASN A 340 142.92 77.89 -56.13
C ASN A 340 144.37 77.65 -56.58
N ARG A 341 144.61 77.26 -57.84
CA ARG A 341 145.99 77.17 -58.38
C ARG A 341 146.69 78.51 -58.47
N GLN A 342 145.95 79.58 -58.78
CA GLN A 342 146.52 80.93 -58.94
C GLN A 342 146.83 81.59 -57.58
N LEU A 343 146.05 81.32 -56.53
CA LEU A 343 146.30 81.84 -55.18
C LEU A 343 147.47 81.13 -54.45
N GLY A 344 147.74 79.85 -54.77
CA GLY A 344 148.90 79.12 -54.23
C GLY A 344 150.26 79.73 -54.61
N GLY A 345 150.35 80.39 -55.77
CA GLY A 345 151.59 81.02 -56.25
C GLY A 345 151.98 82.33 -55.55
N LEU A 346 151.02 83.05 -54.96
CA LEU A 346 151.25 84.37 -54.31
C LEU A 346 151.69 84.25 -52.84
N ALA A 347 151.33 83.16 -52.15
CA ALA A 347 151.67 82.96 -50.73
C ALA A 347 153.15 82.64 -50.49
N MET A 348 153.86 82.05 -51.47
CA MET A 348 155.28 81.72 -51.32
C MET A 348 156.21 82.95 -51.38
N THR A 349 155.88 83.97 -52.17
CA THR A 349 156.75 85.14 -52.39
C THR A 349 156.85 86.04 -51.14
N LEU A 350 155.77 86.17 -50.36
CA LEU A 350 155.74 86.97 -49.13
C LEU A 350 156.56 86.35 -47.98
N GLY A 351 156.67 85.01 -47.94
CA GLY A 351 157.43 84.29 -46.91
C GLY A 351 158.95 84.53 -47.02
N TYR A 352 159.50 84.47 -48.23
CA TYR A 352 160.93 84.65 -48.46
C TYR A 352 161.43 86.07 -48.15
N THR A 353 160.61 87.10 -48.39
CA THR A 353 160.98 88.50 -48.07
C THR A 353 161.14 88.75 -46.58
N LEU A 354 160.30 88.12 -45.75
CA LEU A 354 160.34 88.28 -44.30
C LEU A 354 161.55 87.56 -43.68
N GLU A 355 161.86 86.36 -44.16
CA GLU A 355 163.03 85.57 -43.74
C GLU A 355 164.34 86.29 -44.04
N ASN A 356 164.50 86.83 -45.25
CA ASN A 356 165.73 87.49 -45.65
C ASN A 356 166.02 88.74 -44.81
N ARG A 357 164.99 89.51 -44.43
CA ARG A 357 165.14 90.65 -43.52
C ARG A 357 165.52 90.21 -42.11
N ALA A 358 164.94 89.10 -41.62
CA ALA A 358 165.25 88.56 -40.31
C ALA A 358 166.73 88.19 -40.15
N TYR A 359 167.36 87.57 -41.16
CA TYR A 359 168.77 87.19 -41.07
C TYR A 359 169.72 88.38 -40.90
N GLN A 360 169.35 89.54 -41.44
CA GLN A 360 170.17 90.74 -41.38
C GLN A 360 170.02 91.48 -40.04
N ALA A 361 168.80 91.55 -39.52
CA ALA A 361 168.50 92.39 -38.36
C ALA A 361 168.58 91.67 -37.01
N LEU A 362 168.34 90.36 -36.95
CA LEU A 362 168.36 89.61 -35.69
C LEU A 362 169.73 89.55 -34.98
N PRO A 363 170.89 89.42 -35.67
CA PRO A 363 172.17 89.29 -34.98
C PRO A 363 172.47 90.38 -33.92
N PRO A 364 172.41 91.69 -34.24
CA PRO A 364 172.64 92.73 -33.24
C PRO A 364 171.54 92.77 -32.16
N LEU A 365 170.29 92.49 -32.51
CA LEU A 365 169.16 92.51 -31.58
C LEU A 365 169.26 91.41 -30.52
N LEU A 366 169.54 90.18 -30.96
CA LEU A 366 169.72 89.02 -30.07
C LEU A 366 170.89 89.22 -29.10
N GLU A 367 172.00 89.79 -29.57
CA GLU A 367 173.15 90.07 -28.73
C GLU A 367 172.85 91.19 -27.71
N ARG A 368 172.24 92.30 -28.15
CA ARG A 368 171.92 93.44 -27.28
C ARG A 368 170.89 93.09 -26.21
N GLU A 369 169.82 92.38 -26.56
CA GLU A 369 168.65 92.22 -25.69
C GLU A 369 168.69 90.93 -24.87
N HIS A 370 169.34 89.89 -25.37
CA HIS A 370 169.38 88.59 -24.71
C HIS A 370 170.79 88.10 -24.40
N GLY A 371 171.84 88.82 -24.80
CA GLY A 371 173.22 88.39 -24.66
C GLY A 371 173.55 87.16 -25.52
N VAL A 372 172.78 86.95 -26.59
CA VAL A 372 172.92 85.81 -27.52
C VAL A 372 173.77 86.27 -28.70
N ARG A 373 175.06 85.93 -28.68
CA ARG A 373 175.99 86.26 -29.77
C ARG A 373 176.01 85.15 -30.80
N LEU A 374 175.64 85.44 -32.04
CA LEU A 374 175.73 84.46 -33.12
C LEU A 374 177.19 84.14 -33.47
N VAL A 375 177.53 82.86 -33.52
CA VAL A 375 178.84 82.37 -34.00
C VAL A 375 178.82 82.06 -35.49
N GLU A 376 177.63 81.91 -36.08
CA GLU A 376 177.42 81.76 -37.51
C GLU A 376 176.27 82.64 -38.03
N ARG A 377 176.23 82.86 -39.34
CA ARG A 377 175.12 83.58 -39.96
C ARG A 377 173.84 82.74 -39.89
N LEU A 378 172.71 83.40 -39.61
CA LEU A 378 171.40 82.77 -39.68
C LEU A 378 171.10 82.31 -41.11
N ARG A 379 170.48 81.14 -41.23
CA ARG A 379 170.08 80.54 -42.51
C ARG A 379 168.80 79.72 -42.37
N ARG A 380 168.15 79.44 -43.50
CA ARG A 380 167.12 78.40 -43.61
C ARG A 380 167.81 77.05 -43.66
N GLY A 381 167.27 76.07 -42.97
CA GLY A 381 167.87 74.73 -42.94
C GLY A 381 166.85 73.66 -42.60
N PHE A 382 167.14 72.44 -43.04
CA PHE A 382 166.41 71.26 -42.61
C PHE A 382 167.19 70.60 -41.49
N LEU A 383 166.51 70.34 -40.38
CA LEU A 383 167.04 69.57 -39.27
C LEU A 383 166.17 68.34 -39.07
N THR A 384 166.81 67.20 -38.89
CA THR A 384 166.11 65.95 -38.57
C THR A 384 165.91 65.87 -37.06
N ASP A 385 164.68 65.64 -36.63
CA ASP A 385 164.40 65.39 -35.21
C ASP A 385 164.77 63.96 -34.78
N VAL A 386 164.52 63.64 -33.51
CA VAL A 386 164.78 62.31 -32.94
C VAL A 386 163.97 61.18 -33.60
N GLU A 387 162.87 61.50 -34.30
CA GLU A 387 162.00 60.54 -34.97
C GLU A 387 162.40 60.30 -36.43
N GLY A 388 163.48 60.93 -36.90
CA GLY A 388 163.92 60.83 -38.30
C GLY A 388 163.16 61.73 -39.27
N SER A 389 162.31 62.63 -38.77
CA SER A 389 161.52 63.55 -39.61
C SER A 389 162.31 64.81 -39.93
N ALA A 390 162.47 65.12 -41.22
CA ALA A 390 163.10 66.36 -41.68
C ALA A 390 162.17 67.56 -41.42
N LEU A 391 162.60 68.47 -40.55
CA LEU A 391 161.89 69.70 -40.19
C LEU A 391 162.59 70.90 -40.79
N GLU A 392 161.87 71.65 -41.62
CA GLU A 392 162.35 72.92 -42.15
C GLU A 392 162.28 74.05 -41.11
N VAL A 393 163.40 74.68 -40.82
CA VAL A 393 163.51 75.80 -39.89
C VAL A 393 163.83 77.06 -40.68
N ASN A 394 162.99 78.10 -40.56
CA ASN A 394 163.16 79.34 -41.31
C ASN A 394 164.39 80.11 -40.84
N ILE A 395 164.64 80.17 -39.53
CA ILE A 395 165.78 80.88 -38.96
C ILE A 395 166.59 79.90 -38.11
N LEU A 396 167.78 79.55 -38.55
CA LEU A 396 168.65 78.62 -37.85
C LEU A 396 170.08 79.18 -37.77
N GLY A 397 170.67 79.18 -36.58
CA GLY A 397 172.09 79.45 -36.42
C GLY A 397 172.63 79.12 -35.04
N ARG A 398 173.89 78.71 -34.96
CA ARG A 398 174.62 78.57 -33.70
C ARG A 398 174.94 79.92 -33.08
N ALA A 399 174.75 80.01 -31.78
CA ALA A 399 175.08 81.17 -30.97
C ALA A 399 175.73 80.76 -29.65
N GLU A 400 176.22 81.74 -28.91
CA GLU A 400 176.78 81.60 -27.59
C GLU A 400 176.08 82.58 -26.64
N ARG A 401 175.72 82.11 -25.45
CA ARG A 401 175.12 82.94 -24.40
C ARG A 401 175.82 82.66 -23.08
N GLY A 402 176.48 83.67 -22.52
CA GLY A 402 177.19 83.56 -21.24
C GLY A 402 178.26 82.46 -21.22
N GLY A 403 179.00 82.26 -22.32
CA GLY A 403 180.05 81.24 -22.42
C GLY A 403 179.58 79.86 -22.88
N GLN A 404 178.28 79.65 -23.09
CA GLN A 404 177.71 78.33 -23.42
C GLN A 404 177.11 78.30 -24.83
N PRO A 405 177.38 77.24 -25.62
CA PRO A 405 176.84 77.11 -26.97
C PRO A 405 175.33 76.83 -26.92
N ILE A 406 174.59 77.55 -27.76
CA ILE A 406 173.13 77.45 -27.93
C ILE A 406 172.76 77.53 -29.41
N TRP A 407 171.56 77.10 -29.77
CA TRP A 407 171.02 77.21 -31.12
C TRP A 407 169.87 78.20 -31.19
N VAL A 408 169.97 79.19 -32.07
CA VAL A 408 168.83 80.02 -32.45
C VAL A 408 167.99 79.24 -33.45
N VAL A 409 166.73 78.98 -33.09
CA VAL A 409 165.74 78.32 -33.95
C VAL A 409 164.56 79.26 -34.06
N GLY A 410 164.09 79.51 -35.28
CA GLY A 410 163.00 80.44 -35.49
C GLY A 410 162.14 80.22 -36.71
N GLU A 411 160.96 80.83 -36.66
CA GLU A 411 159.90 80.72 -37.64
C GLU A 411 159.41 82.11 -38.06
N CYS A 412 159.19 82.29 -39.38
CA CYS A 412 158.67 83.53 -39.94
C CYS A 412 157.19 83.40 -40.27
N LYS A 413 156.40 84.41 -39.92
CA LYS A 413 154.95 84.42 -40.16
C LYS A 413 154.47 85.80 -40.60
N ALA A 414 153.67 85.90 -41.66
CA ALA A 414 153.11 87.19 -42.07
C ALA A 414 152.28 87.85 -40.93
N GLN A 415 151.40 87.06 -40.30
CA GLN A 415 150.62 87.48 -39.14
C GLN A 415 150.74 86.42 -38.04
N LEU A 416 151.23 86.82 -36.86
CA LEU A 416 151.48 85.92 -35.73
C LEU A 416 150.28 85.83 -34.79
N SER A 417 149.90 84.61 -34.39
CA SER A 417 148.88 84.35 -33.36
C SER A 417 149.42 83.53 -32.20
N CYS A 418 148.70 83.51 -31.07
CA CYS A 418 149.05 82.64 -29.94
C CYS A 418 149.08 81.15 -30.37
N ASN A 419 148.17 80.74 -31.26
CA ASN A 419 148.18 79.39 -31.83
C ASN A 419 149.41 79.12 -32.70
N ASP A 420 149.96 80.11 -33.40
CA ASP A 420 151.21 79.95 -34.15
C ASP A 420 152.40 79.81 -33.21
N VAL A 421 152.43 80.56 -32.10
CA VAL A 421 153.45 80.42 -31.04
C VAL A 421 153.44 79.00 -30.46
N ASP A 422 152.27 78.50 -30.06
CA ASP A 422 152.11 77.13 -29.57
C ASP A 422 152.55 76.09 -30.59
N ARG A 423 152.20 76.32 -31.86
CA ARG A 423 152.57 75.42 -32.96
C ARG A 423 154.07 75.40 -33.17
N PHE A 424 154.73 76.56 -33.18
CA PHE A 424 156.17 76.68 -33.32
C PHE A 424 156.89 75.96 -32.17
N LEU A 425 156.49 76.22 -30.94
CA LEU A 425 157.05 75.55 -29.76
C LEU A 425 156.88 74.04 -29.81
N ARG A 426 155.66 73.55 -30.08
CA ARG A 426 155.38 72.10 -30.11
C ARG A 426 156.00 71.41 -31.31
N ARG A 427 155.98 72.01 -32.50
CA ARG A 427 156.38 71.34 -33.76
C ARG A 427 157.82 71.58 -34.18
N ARG A 428 158.47 72.63 -33.69
CA ARG A 428 159.88 72.91 -34.00
C ARG A 428 160.72 72.81 -32.74
N VAL A 429 160.47 73.65 -31.74
CA VAL A 429 161.36 73.78 -30.58
C VAL A 429 161.44 72.48 -29.78
N LYS A 430 160.32 71.95 -29.27
CA LYS A 430 160.29 70.71 -28.47
C LYS A 430 160.82 69.47 -29.22
N ARG A 431 160.71 69.45 -30.55
CA ARG A 431 161.21 68.32 -31.38
C ARG A 431 162.69 68.43 -31.68
N LEU A 432 163.22 69.64 -31.80
CA LEU A 432 164.63 69.89 -32.13
C LEU A 432 165.52 70.07 -30.90
N GLU A 433 164.95 70.50 -29.77
CA GLU A 433 165.68 70.69 -28.52
C GLU A 433 166.43 69.41 -28.06
N PRO A 434 165.86 68.19 -28.12
CA PRO A 434 166.60 66.97 -27.80
C PRO A 434 167.80 66.69 -28.72
N VAL A 435 167.78 67.21 -29.95
CA VAL A 435 168.86 67.01 -30.95
C VAL A 435 169.91 68.10 -30.86
N LEU A 436 169.48 69.35 -30.65
CA LEU A 436 170.34 70.53 -30.63
C LEU A 436 170.88 70.86 -29.23
N GLY A 437 170.30 70.28 -28.19
CA GLY A 437 170.55 70.62 -26.80
C GLY A 437 169.80 71.88 -26.41
N ARG A 438 170.50 73.00 -26.24
CA ARG A 438 169.87 74.25 -25.80
C ARG A 438 169.44 75.10 -26.98
N VAL A 439 168.14 75.41 -27.03
CA VAL A 439 167.55 76.21 -28.10
C VAL A 439 167.08 77.56 -27.56
N PHE A 440 167.34 78.61 -28.33
CA PHE A 440 166.81 79.94 -28.14
C PHE A 440 165.74 80.20 -29.22
N PRO A 441 164.45 80.14 -28.85
CA PRO A 441 163.35 80.23 -29.82
C PRO A 441 163.07 81.68 -30.22
N VAL A 442 163.01 81.93 -31.53
CA VAL A 442 162.77 83.25 -32.13
C VAL A 442 161.60 83.17 -33.10
N MET A 443 160.64 84.10 -33.02
CA MET A 443 159.64 84.26 -34.06
C MET A 443 159.73 85.63 -34.70
N VAL A 444 159.56 85.68 -36.02
CA VAL A 444 159.55 86.93 -36.78
C VAL A 444 158.22 87.10 -37.48
N ALA A 445 157.61 88.28 -37.36
CA ALA A 445 156.34 88.55 -38.03
C ALA A 445 156.19 89.96 -38.58
N HIS A 446 155.32 90.17 -39.58
CA HIS A 446 154.97 91.53 -39.99
C HIS A 446 154.03 92.19 -38.98
N MET A 447 153.02 91.45 -38.56
CA MET A 447 152.00 91.92 -37.61
C MET A 447 151.57 90.80 -36.66
N ILE A 448 150.96 91.17 -35.55
CA ILE A 448 150.27 90.26 -34.63
C ILE A 448 148.78 90.24 -34.93
N SER A 449 148.14 89.13 -34.63
CA SER A 449 146.68 88.96 -34.77
C SER A 449 145.89 89.57 -33.62
N ALA A 450 146.50 89.72 -32.44
CA ALA A 450 145.91 90.33 -31.27
C ALA A 450 147.00 90.94 -30.36
N PRO A 451 146.69 91.96 -29.54
CA PRO A 451 147.66 92.64 -28.68
C PRO A 451 148.38 91.70 -27.69
N GLU A 452 147.70 90.65 -27.22
CA GLU A 452 148.20 89.73 -26.19
C GLU A 452 149.28 88.77 -26.72
N VAL A 453 149.45 88.67 -28.04
CA VAL A 453 150.36 87.70 -28.66
C VAL A 453 151.82 87.92 -28.24
N LEU A 454 152.26 89.17 -28.10
CA LEU A 454 153.63 89.47 -27.70
C LEU A 454 153.91 89.08 -26.24
N ASP A 455 152.95 89.36 -25.36
CA ASP A 455 153.07 89.01 -23.94
C ASP A 455 152.96 87.49 -23.74
N TYR A 456 152.10 86.83 -24.51
CA TYR A 456 152.00 85.36 -24.54
C TYR A 456 153.31 84.72 -24.98
N ALA A 457 153.88 85.16 -26.11
CA ALA A 457 155.13 84.61 -26.62
C ALA A 457 156.30 84.84 -25.65
N ARG A 458 156.38 86.03 -25.04
CA ARG A 458 157.38 86.33 -24.00
C ARG A 458 157.21 85.43 -22.78
N GLY A 459 155.97 85.17 -22.36
CA GLY A 459 155.63 84.25 -21.26
C GLY A 459 156.09 82.82 -21.52
N GLU A 460 155.98 82.35 -22.76
CA GLU A 460 156.47 81.04 -23.21
C GLU A 460 157.98 81.00 -23.52
N GLY A 461 158.70 82.09 -23.27
CA GLY A 461 160.15 82.18 -23.49
C GLY A 461 160.58 82.35 -24.95
N VAL A 462 159.66 82.74 -25.84
CA VAL A 462 159.93 82.99 -27.27
C VAL A 462 160.22 84.47 -27.49
N ALA A 463 161.37 84.77 -28.09
CA ALA A 463 161.70 86.12 -28.51
C ALA A 463 160.97 86.46 -29.82
N VAL A 464 160.08 87.45 -29.78
CA VAL A 464 159.34 87.89 -30.97
C VAL A 464 159.91 89.19 -31.50
N TYR A 465 160.21 89.21 -32.79
CA TYR A 465 160.63 90.41 -33.51
C TYR A 465 159.66 90.71 -34.63
N LEU A 466 159.12 91.93 -34.63
CA LEU A 466 158.27 92.41 -35.70
C LEU A 466 159.11 93.08 -36.77
N SER A 467 158.75 92.88 -38.03
CA SER A 467 159.55 93.28 -39.19
C SER A 467 159.90 94.78 -39.23
N PHE A 468 159.08 95.64 -38.61
CA PHE A 468 159.35 97.08 -38.50
C PHE A 468 160.48 97.41 -37.51
N GLN A 469 160.81 96.48 -36.59
CA GLN A 469 161.93 96.63 -35.67
C GLN A 469 163.28 96.39 -36.35
N PHE A 470 163.29 95.90 -37.59
CA PHE A 470 164.51 95.65 -38.36
C PHE A 470 165.09 96.91 -39.02
N GLU A 471 164.40 98.04 -38.94
CA GLU A 471 164.76 99.30 -39.60
C GLU A 471 165.43 100.31 -38.62
N GLY A 472 166.16 99.82 -37.60
CA GLY A 472 166.75 100.64 -36.53
C GLY A 472 168.22 100.35 -36.21
#